data_AF-A0A7X9EFA5-F1
#
_entry.id   AF-A0A7X9EFA5-F1
#
_cell.length_a   1.000
_cell.length_b   1.000
_cell.length_c   1.000
_cell.angle_alpha   90.00
_cell.angle_beta   90.00
_cell.angle_gamma   90.00
#
_symmetry.space_group_name_H-M   'P 1'
#
loop_
_entity.id
_entity.type
_entity.pdbx_description
1 polymer ?
#
loop_
_entity_poly.entity_id
_entity_poly.type
_entity_poly.pdbx_seq_one_letter_code
_entity_poly.pdbx_strand_id
1 'polypeptide(L)'
;MMKFLWIDSKDLENWADRRGCQEFLPLVIRQLIRASIKDIKSISFPAGENITYPGWDGKLESLEETEYIPKGLSVWEISGEQNIKKKAEEDYQKRKQNPLGLNPSETVFIFVTPRTWTQKEQWAKGKKEENFWKDVRVYDARDLEGWLEQAPAVGAWLAKYIGKYPENILSLEDWWNEWCQVTRPPLVSDLVLGGRKEESEKIKNWLKETPSLLSVQALAKDEAIAFLSAVIFALPENEKEYFLSKTFVVDNQNSFRHITTTCKNGLLLIPTFEEIDIVHSYSQLHHIFIPLSPDNTVSKEKIVLPKIDREEFISNLIKMGISKE
;
A
#
# COMPACT_ATOMS: atom_id res chain seq x y z
N MET A 1 -22.26 5.35 -14.36
CA MET A 1 -21.06 4.52 -14.18
C MET A 1 -20.47 4.94 -12.84
N MET A 2 -20.63 4.13 -11.80
CA MET A 2 -20.33 4.53 -10.43
C MET A 2 -18.81 4.37 -10.21
N LYS A 3 -18.07 5.47 -10.32
CA LYS A 3 -16.63 5.52 -9.99
C LYS A 3 -16.51 5.42 -8.47
N PHE A 4 -15.88 4.36 -7.98
CA PHE A 4 -15.67 4.17 -6.55
C PHE A 4 -14.20 4.21 -6.24
N LEU A 5 -13.73 5.44 -6.06
CA LEU A 5 -12.41 5.77 -5.59
C LEU A 5 -12.51 6.15 -4.12
N TRP A 6 -11.67 5.57 -3.27
CA TRP A 6 -11.55 6.03 -1.88
C TRP A 6 -10.96 7.44 -1.80
N ILE A 7 -10.12 7.78 -2.78
CA ILE A 7 -9.52 9.09 -3.00
C ILE A 7 -9.80 9.52 -4.43
N ASP A 8 -10.49 10.64 -4.60
CA ASP A 8 -10.65 11.32 -5.88
C ASP A 8 -9.75 12.57 -5.97
N SER A 9 -9.71 13.19 -7.14
CA SER A 9 -8.98 14.44 -7.37
C SER A 9 -9.39 15.58 -6.42
N LYS A 10 -10.64 15.59 -5.92
CA LYS A 10 -11.09 16.61 -4.97
C LYS A 10 -10.52 16.37 -3.58
N ASP A 11 -10.41 15.12 -3.15
CA ASP A 11 -9.75 14.76 -1.90
C ASP A 11 -8.27 15.15 -1.94
N LEU A 12 -7.58 14.89 -3.06
CA LEU A 12 -6.18 15.28 -3.25
C LEU A 12 -6.00 16.80 -3.20
N GLU A 13 -6.89 17.55 -3.85
CA GLU A 13 -6.89 19.02 -3.78
C GLU A 13 -7.08 19.53 -2.35
N ASN A 14 -8.04 18.96 -1.62
CA ASN A 14 -8.30 19.34 -0.23
C ASN A 14 -7.13 18.94 0.69
N TRP A 15 -6.48 17.82 0.41
CA TRP A 15 -5.30 17.37 1.14
C TRP A 15 -4.10 18.30 0.90
N ALA A 16 -3.96 18.86 -0.30
CA ALA A 16 -2.89 19.79 -0.66
C ALA A 16 -2.78 21.03 0.26
N ASP A 17 -3.89 21.46 0.87
CA ASP A 17 -3.93 22.58 1.82
C ASP A 17 -3.54 22.16 3.26
N ARG A 18 -3.31 20.86 3.52
CA ARG A 18 -2.88 20.34 4.82
C ARG A 18 -1.37 20.16 4.87
N ARG A 19 -0.75 20.51 6.00
CA ARG A 19 0.71 20.38 6.23
C ARG A 19 1.23 18.97 5.92
N GLY A 20 0.47 17.95 6.29
CA GLY A 20 0.83 16.55 6.07
C GLY A 20 0.92 16.14 4.59
N CYS A 21 0.42 16.94 3.64
CA CYS A 21 0.54 16.61 2.22
C CYS A 21 1.96 16.77 1.70
N GLN A 22 2.62 17.89 2.01
CA GLN A 22 4.01 18.10 1.60
C GLN A 22 4.94 17.02 2.17
N GLU A 23 4.65 16.55 3.38
CA GLU A 23 5.46 15.56 4.08
C GLU A 23 5.30 14.12 3.52
N PHE A 24 4.07 13.76 3.11
CA PHE A 24 3.74 12.38 2.76
C PHE A 24 3.39 12.15 1.29
N LEU A 25 3.22 13.19 0.48
CA LEU A 25 3.02 13.01 -0.97
C LEU A 25 4.20 12.25 -1.64
N PRO A 26 5.48 12.50 -1.31
CA PRO A 26 6.56 11.66 -1.81
C PRO A 26 6.44 10.18 -1.43
N LEU A 27 5.88 9.87 -0.25
CA LEU A 27 5.60 8.49 0.16
C LEU A 27 4.50 7.86 -0.68
N VAL A 28 3.43 8.61 -0.99
CA VAL A 28 2.36 8.16 -1.89
C VAL A 28 2.95 7.81 -3.26
N ILE A 29 3.76 8.70 -3.84
CA ILE A 29 4.41 8.45 -5.14
C ILE A 29 5.31 7.22 -5.08
N ARG A 30 6.08 7.04 -4.01
CA ARG A 30 6.92 5.86 -3.81
C ARG A 30 6.11 4.57 -3.77
N GLN A 31 4.99 4.55 -3.04
CA GLN A 31 4.09 3.40 -2.96
C GLN A 31 3.43 3.11 -4.31
N LEU A 32 2.98 4.15 -5.03
CA LEU A 32 2.42 4.03 -6.37
C LEU A 32 3.42 3.43 -7.36
N ILE A 33 4.68 3.87 -7.33
CA ILE A 33 5.75 3.28 -8.17
C ILE A 33 5.93 1.79 -7.87
N ARG A 34 6.03 1.41 -6.59
CA ARG A 34 6.18 0.01 -6.18
C ARG A 34 4.96 -0.85 -6.52
N ALA A 35 3.77 -0.26 -6.54
CA ALA A 35 2.55 -0.96 -6.94
C ALA A 35 2.47 -1.18 -8.47
N SER A 36 3.14 -0.33 -9.26
CA SER A 36 3.02 -0.34 -10.73
C SER A 36 4.12 -1.09 -11.47
N ILE A 37 5.31 -1.26 -10.89
CA ILE A 37 6.45 -1.91 -11.56
C ILE A 37 7.23 -2.83 -10.62
N LYS A 38 7.87 -3.85 -11.20
CA LYS A 38 8.72 -4.80 -10.45
C LYS A 38 10.20 -4.49 -10.63
N ASP A 39 10.60 -4.08 -11.83
CA ASP A 39 12.01 -3.98 -12.22
C ASP A 39 12.56 -2.56 -11.98
N ILE A 40 12.79 -2.25 -10.71
CA ILE A 40 13.37 -0.99 -10.23
C ILE A 40 14.88 -1.17 -10.03
N LYS A 41 15.70 -0.41 -10.77
CA LYS A 41 17.16 -0.40 -10.55
C LYS A 41 17.55 0.46 -9.35
N SER A 42 16.92 1.62 -9.19
CA SER A 42 17.07 2.44 -7.98
C SER A 42 15.84 3.32 -7.75
N ILE A 43 15.48 3.57 -6.49
CA ILE A 43 14.37 4.43 -6.10
C ILE A 43 14.73 5.21 -4.83
N SER A 44 14.48 6.52 -4.83
CA SER A 44 14.65 7.38 -3.67
C SER A 44 13.60 8.48 -3.69
N PHE A 45 12.67 8.42 -2.73
CA PHE A 45 11.66 9.44 -2.47
C PHE A 45 11.61 9.63 -0.96
N PRO A 46 12.38 10.59 -0.42
CA PRO A 46 12.38 10.92 1.00
C PRO A 46 11.00 11.43 1.44
N ALA A 47 10.53 11.00 2.61
CA ALA A 47 9.24 11.39 3.18
C ALA A 47 9.31 11.34 4.71
N GLY A 48 8.35 11.98 5.39
CA GLY A 48 8.31 12.04 6.86
C GLY A 48 9.48 12.83 7.46
N GLU A 49 10.06 12.34 8.56
CA GLU A 49 11.17 13.00 9.26
C GLU A 49 12.49 13.08 8.47
N ASN A 50 12.58 12.42 7.30
CA ASN A 50 13.77 12.35 6.45
C ASN A 50 13.85 13.46 5.38
N ILE A 51 13.04 14.52 5.47
CA ILE A 51 12.98 15.63 4.49
C ILE A 51 14.21 16.58 4.54
N THR A 52 15.14 16.37 5.47
CA THR A 52 16.24 17.30 5.78
C THR A 52 17.42 17.33 4.79
N TYR A 53 17.32 16.72 3.60
CA TYR A 53 18.44 16.68 2.66
C TYR A 53 18.21 17.55 1.42
N PRO A 54 19.11 18.51 1.11
CA PRO A 54 19.05 19.27 -0.13
C PRO A 54 19.22 18.33 -1.33
N GLY A 55 18.27 18.32 -2.24
CA GLY A 55 18.26 17.37 -3.33
C GLY A 55 16.97 17.41 -4.11
N TRP A 56 16.76 16.41 -4.96
CA TRP A 56 15.50 16.16 -5.65
C TRP A 56 14.48 15.54 -4.69
N ASP A 57 13.19 15.84 -4.84
CA ASP A 57 12.14 15.22 -4.03
C ASP A 57 11.97 13.73 -4.35
N GLY A 58 12.31 13.34 -5.58
CA GLY A 58 12.37 11.95 -5.99
C GLY A 58 13.38 11.65 -7.10
N LYS A 59 13.90 10.43 -7.09
CA LYS A 59 14.72 9.83 -8.14
C LYS A 59 14.28 8.40 -8.37
N LEU A 60 14.17 8.01 -9.64
CA LEU A 60 13.82 6.66 -10.04
C LEU A 60 14.62 6.26 -11.28
N GLU A 61 15.23 5.08 -11.25
CA GLU A 61 15.76 4.42 -12.43
C GLU A 61 14.97 3.13 -12.68
N SER A 62 14.11 3.16 -13.71
CA SER A 62 13.24 2.04 -14.09
C SER A 62 13.79 1.30 -15.32
N LEU A 63 13.68 -0.03 -15.33
CA LEU A 63 14.04 -0.85 -16.50
C LEU A 63 12.87 -1.03 -17.49
N GLU A 64 11.65 -0.71 -17.05
CA GLU A 64 10.41 -0.80 -17.82
C GLU A 64 9.71 0.57 -17.94
N GLU A 65 8.83 0.71 -18.93
CA GLU A 65 7.97 1.89 -19.13
C GLU A 65 6.51 1.52 -18.85
N THR A 66 5.82 2.38 -18.11
CA THR A 66 4.37 2.33 -17.90
C THR A 66 3.74 3.69 -18.23
N GLU A 67 2.43 3.81 -18.05
CA GLU A 67 1.71 5.08 -18.22
C GLU A 67 2.32 6.23 -17.39
N TYR A 68 2.67 5.97 -16.13
CA TYR A 68 3.19 6.98 -15.19
C TYR A 68 4.71 6.92 -14.97
N ILE A 69 5.38 5.87 -15.45
CA ILE A 69 6.79 5.63 -15.17
C ILE A 69 7.59 5.56 -16.47
N PRO A 70 8.49 6.52 -16.74
CA PRO A 70 9.36 6.43 -17.91
C PRO A 70 10.46 5.38 -17.71
N LYS A 71 10.88 4.74 -18.80
CA LYS A 71 12.08 3.89 -18.81
C LYS A 71 13.36 4.72 -18.71
N GLY A 72 14.28 4.27 -17.85
CA GLY A 72 15.55 4.92 -17.55
C GLY A 72 15.47 5.84 -16.33
N LEU A 73 16.35 6.83 -16.27
CA LEU A 73 16.45 7.76 -15.14
C LEU A 73 15.39 8.86 -15.23
N SER A 74 14.69 9.07 -14.12
CA SER A 74 13.77 10.19 -13.91
C SER A 74 14.01 10.88 -12.58
N VAL A 75 13.77 12.19 -12.56
CA VAL A 75 13.87 13.05 -11.39
C VAL A 75 12.57 13.80 -11.18
N TRP A 76 12.20 13.95 -9.91
CA TRP A 76 10.86 14.36 -9.52
C TRP A 76 10.95 15.57 -8.59
N GLU A 77 10.16 16.59 -8.88
CA GLU A 77 9.84 17.72 -8.00
C GLU A 77 8.36 17.61 -7.63
N ILE A 78 8.06 17.73 -6.35
CA ILE A 78 6.75 17.42 -5.78
C ILE A 78 6.29 18.62 -4.96
N SER A 79 5.14 19.21 -5.32
CA SER A 79 4.67 20.40 -4.64
C SER A 79 3.15 20.47 -4.45
N GLY A 80 2.75 20.78 -3.22
CA GLY A 80 1.38 21.13 -2.82
C GLY A 80 1.04 22.62 -2.94
N GLU A 81 1.95 23.45 -3.48
CA GLU A 81 1.77 24.90 -3.59
C GLU A 81 0.53 25.30 -4.42
N GLN A 82 -0.16 26.36 -4.00
CA GLN A 82 -1.36 26.83 -4.70
C GLN A 82 -1.04 27.42 -6.08
N ASN A 83 0.08 28.16 -6.20
CA ASN A 83 0.50 28.71 -7.49
C ASN A 83 1.37 27.69 -8.26
N ILE A 84 0.70 26.66 -8.77
CA ILE A 84 1.30 25.50 -9.44
C ILE A 84 2.26 25.95 -10.56
N LYS A 85 1.81 26.84 -11.45
CA LYS A 85 2.62 27.31 -12.58
C LYS A 85 3.89 28.01 -12.15
N LYS A 86 3.80 28.92 -11.18
CA LYS A 86 4.96 29.64 -10.66
C LYS A 86 5.96 28.66 -10.06
N LYS A 87 5.49 27.73 -9.22
CA LYS A 87 6.33 26.76 -8.54
C LYS A 87 7.00 25.77 -9.51
N ALA A 88 6.25 25.22 -10.46
CA ALA A 88 6.78 24.36 -11.51
C ALA A 88 7.88 25.06 -12.33
N GLU A 89 7.68 26.34 -12.67
CA GLU A 89 8.68 27.14 -13.37
C GLU A 89 9.94 27.36 -12.51
N GLU A 90 9.78 27.75 -11.25
CA GLU A 90 10.88 27.95 -10.31
C GLU A 90 11.73 26.68 -10.15
N ASP A 91 11.08 25.53 -9.93
CA ASP A 91 11.76 24.26 -9.75
C ASP A 91 12.44 23.81 -11.06
N TYR A 92 11.78 23.95 -12.21
CA TYR A 92 12.39 23.66 -13.50
C TYR A 92 13.64 24.52 -13.75
N GLN A 93 13.55 25.84 -13.56
CA GLN A 93 14.69 26.75 -13.78
C GLN A 93 15.84 26.48 -12.81
N LYS A 94 15.54 26.24 -11.53
CA LYS A 94 16.53 25.84 -10.51
C LYS A 94 17.32 24.62 -10.96
N ARG A 95 16.65 23.61 -11.52
CA ARG A 95 17.27 22.36 -11.98
C ARG A 95 17.94 22.45 -13.33
N LYS A 96 17.47 23.35 -14.19
CA LYS A 96 18.16 23.70 -15.42
C LYS A 96 19.50 24.39 -15.13
N GLN A 97 19.55 25.27 -14.12
CA GLN A 97 20.78 25.92 -13.68
C GLN A 97 21.73 24.96 -12.96
N ASN A 98 21.19 24.02 -12.18
CA ASN A 98 22.00 23.02 -11.48
C ASN A 98 21.30 21.63 -11.45
N PRO A 99 21.65 20.74 -12.41
CA PRO A 99 21.11 19.38 -12.47
C PRO A 99 21.56 18.45 -11.33
N LEU A 100 22.44 18.91 -10.43
CA LEU A 100 23.07 18.13 -9.36
C LEU A 100 23.82 16.89 -9.88
N GLY A 101 24.65 17.08 -10.91
CA GLY A 101 25.53 16.05 -11.46
C GLY A 101 24.85 15.03 -12.38
N LEU A 102 23.57 15.23 -12.72
CA LEU A 102 22.85 14.41 -13.69
C LEU A 102 23.02 14.94 -15.11
N ASN A 103 22.97 14.05 -16.10
CA ASN A 103 22.94 14.40 -17.51
C ASN A 103 21.49 14.68 -17.97
N PRO A 104 21.12 15.93 -18.28
CA PRO A 104 19.74 16.28 -18.62
C PRO A 104 19.23 15.58 -19.89
N SER A 105 20.08 15.39 -20.91
CA SER A 105 19.66 14.78 -22.19
C SER A 105 19.31 13.30 -22.08
N GLU A 106 19.67 12.66 -20.96
CA GLU A 106 19.38 11.25 -20.67
C GLU A 106 18.34 11.08 -19.55
N THR A 107 17.92 12.19 -18.91
CA THR A 107 17.07 12.20 -17.72
C THR A 107 15.70 12.79 -18.02
N VAL A 108 14.64 12.14 -17.53
CA VAL A 108 13.26 12.67 -17.61
C VAL A 108 12.96 13.52 -16.39
N PHE A 109 12.52 14.77 -16.59
CA PHE A 109 12.05 15.64 -15.52
C PHE A 109 10.54 15.47 -15.32
N ILE A 110 10.12 15.27 -14.06
CA ILE A 110 8.72 15.07 -13.70
C ILE A 110 8.35 16.07 -12.60
N PHE A 111 7.28 16.83 -12.83
CA PHE A 111 6.68 17.68 -11.81
C PHE A 111 5.37 17.05 -11.33
N VAL A 112 5.17 16.95 -10.02
CA VAL A 112 3.96 16.38 -9.43
C VAL A 112 3.26 17.40 -8.54
N THR A 113 1.95 17.50 -8.68
CA THR A 113 1.11 18.28 -7.78
C THR A 113 -0.18 17.54 -7.42
N PRO A 114 -0.63 17.60 -6.15
CA PRO A 114 -1.92 17.04 -5.72
C PRO A 114 -3.09 17.95 -6.10
N ARG A 115 -2.87 19.03 -6.86
CA ARG A 115 -3.91 19.99 -7.29
C ARG A 115 -4.19 19.83 -8.78
N THR A 116 -5.43 20.07 -9.21
CA THR A 116 -5.76 20.07 -10.64
C THR A 116 -5.06 21.22 -11.36
N TRP A 117 -4.40 20.93 -12.48
CA TRP A 117 -3.75 21.94 -13.30
C TRP A 117 -4.09 21.77 -14.79
N THR A 118 -5.02 22.60 -15.27
CA THR A 118 -5.57 22.53 -16.63
C THR A 118 -4.59 22.91 -17.74
N GLN A 119 -3.48 23.58 -17.41
CA GLN A 119 -2.46 24.02 -18.37
C GLN A 119 -1.21 23.13 -18.34
N LYS A 120 -1.23 22.01 -17.61
CA LYS A 120 -0.06 21.16 -17.40
C LYS A 120 0.52 20.65 -18.72
N GLU A 121 -0.31 20.25 -19.68
CA GLU A 121 0.14 19.69 -20.96
C GLU A 121 0.81 20.76 -21.82
N GLN A 122 0.23 21.97 -21.86
CA GLN A 122 0.83 23.10 -22.58
C GLN A 122 2.18 23.47 -21.98
N TRP A 123 2.28 23.52 -20.65
CA TRP A 123 3.53 23.82 -19.97
C TRP A 123 4.59 22.74 -20.20
N ALA A 124 4.24 21.46 -20.02
CA ALA A 124 5.14 20.34 -20.24
C ALA A 124 5.67 20.30 -21.68
N LYS A 125 4.78 20.51 -22.66
CA LYS A 125 5.15 20.60 -24.08
C LYS A 125 6.13 21.75 -24.33
N GLY A 126 5.85 22.94 -23.83
CA GLY A 126 6.75 24.09 -23.97
C GLY A 126 8.14 23.82 -23.37
N LYS A 127 8.20 23.17 -22.20
CA LYS A 127 9.48 22.78 -21.56
C LYS A 127 10.23 21.66 -22.28
N LYS A 128 9.50 20.76 -22.94
CA LYS A 128 10.08 19.72 -23.78
C LYS A 128 10.71 20.30 -25.05
N GLU A 129 10.08 21.31 -25.66
CA GLU A 129 10.61 22.01 -26.85
C GLU A 129 11.93 22.74 -26.58
N GLU A 130 12.27 23.02 -25.32
CA GLU A 130 13.58 23.56 -24.95
C GLU A 130 14.73 22.55 -25.14
N ASN A 131 14.43 21.25 -25.36
CA ASN A 131 15.39 20.16 -25.59
C ASN A 131 16.52 20.05 -24.55
N PHE A 132 16.26 20.52 -23.32
CA PHE A 132 17.23 20.43 -22.23
C PHE A 132 17.18 19.07 -21.53
N TRP A 133 15.99 18.65 -21.08
CA TRP A 133 15.75 17.31 -20.54
C TRP A 133 15.38 16.33 -21.65
N LYS A 134 15.65 15.04 -21.45
CA LYS A 134 15.21 13.96 -22.37
C LYS A 134 13.71 14.01 -22.63
N ASP A 135 12.93 14.23 -21.58
CA ASP A 135 11.48 14.39 -21.61
C ASP A 135 11.03 15.22 -20.40
N VAL A 136 9.85 15.83 -20.50
CA VAL A 136 9.23 16.60 -19.42
C VAL A 136 7.79 16.13 -19.26
N ARG A 137 7.45 15.62 -18.07
CA ARG A 137 6.09 15.16 -17.73
C ARG A 137 5.57 15.92 -16.51
N VAL A 138 4.25 16.03 -16.42
CA VAL A 138 3.58 16.64 -15.26
C VAL A 138 2.44 15.74 -14.83
N TYR A 139 2.36 15.46 -13.53
CA TYR A 139 1.26 14.73 -12.93
C TYR A 139 0.47 15.63 -11.97
N ASP A 140 -0.82 15.82 -12.25
CA ASP A 140 -1.75 16.60 -11.43
C ASP A 140 -2.73 15.70 -10.67
N ALA A 141 -3.65 16.29 -9.90
CA ALA A 141 -4.64 15.55 -9.11
C ALA A 141 -5.41 14.49 -9.91
N ARG A 142 -5.66 14.74 -11.20
CA ARG A 142 -6.42 13.82 -12.07
C ARG A 142 -5.58 12.62 -12.51
N ASP A 143 -4.29 12.83 -12.77
CA ASP A 143 -3.38 11.72 -13.07
C ASP A 143 -3.13 10.88 -11.82
N LEU A 144 -2.99 11.52 -10.65
CA LEU A 144 -2.83 10.82 -9.38
C LEU A 144 -4.07 10.01 -9.02
N GLU A 145 -5.28 10.55 -9.26
CA GLU A 145 -6.53 9.80 -9.17
C GLU A 145 -6.49 8.55 -10.06
N GLY A 146 -6.15 8.71 -11.35
CA GLY A 146 -6.02 7.59 -12.29
C GLY A 146 -4.95 6.57 -11.89
N TRP A 147 -3.84 7.01 -11.31
CA TRP A 147 -2.80 6.13 -10.81
C TRP A 147 -3.24 5.37 -9.55
N LEU A 148 -3.96 6.03 -8.64
CA LEU A 148 -4.55 5.40 -7.44
C LEU A 148 -5.62 4.36 -7.82
N GLU A 149 -6.37 4.56 -8.91
CA GLU A 149 -7.28 3.53 -9.45
C GLU A 149 -6.54 2.23 -9.80
N GLN A 150 -5.28 2.31 -10.22
CA GLN A 150 -4.43 1.16 -10.53
C GLN A 150 -3.77 0.54 -9.30
N ALA A 151 -3.79 1.24 -8.16
CA ALA A 151 -3.12 0.87 -6.91
C ALA A 151 -4.05 1.04 -5.68
N PRO A 152 -5.12 0.23 -5.57
CA PRO A 152 -6.22 0.48 -4.64
C PRO A 152 -5.82 0.50 -3.15
N ALA A 153 -4.80 -0.26 -2.75
CA ALA A 153 -4.33 -0.21 -1.36
C ALA A 153 -3.55 1.05 -1.01
N VAL A 154 -2.84 1.64 -1.97
CA VAL A 154 -2.23 2.96 -1.79
C VAL A 154 -3.36 3.99 -1.64
N GLY A 155 -4.44 3.82 -2.41
CA GLY A 155 -5.70 4.53 -2.22
C GLY A 155 -6.25 4.38 -0.80
N ALA A 156 -6.31 3.17 -0.24
CA ALA A 156 -6.79 2.91 1.13
C ALA A 156 -5.96 3.63 2.17
N TRP A 157 -4.65 3.44 2.06
CA TRP A 157 -3.69 3.98 2.99
C TRP A 157 -3.78 5.50 3.00
N LEU A 158 -3.87 6.13 1.83
CA LEU A 158 -4.04 7.57 1.72
C LEU A 158 -5.41 8.01 2.26
N ALA A 159 -6.48 7.28 1.96
CA ALA A 159 -7.82 7.54 2.47
C ALA A 159 -7.85 7.52 4.01
N LYS A 160 -7.21 6.52 4.62
CA LYS A 160 -6.95 6.49 6.06
C LYS A 160 -6.21 7.73 6.52
N TYR A 161 -5.07 8.03 5.90
CA TYR A 161 -4.19 9.14 6.32
C TYR A 161 -4.91 10.50 6.29
N ILE A 162 -5.77 10.74 5.30
CA ILE A 162 -6.53 11.99 5.19
C ILE A 162 -7.83 12.01 6.01
N GLY A 163 -8.17 10.92 6.69
CA GLY A 163 -9.39 10.77 7.50
C GLY A 163 -10.65 10.45 6.70
N LYS A 164 -10.52 9.84 5.52
CA LYS A 164 -11.59 9.35 4.64
C LYS A 164 -11.58 7.82 4.63
N TYR A 165 -11.84 7.17 5.76
CA TYR A 165 -11.99 5.71 5.76
C TYR A 165 -13.31 5.31 5.08
N PRO A 166 -13.33 4.30 4.20
CA PRO A 166 -14.54 3.55 3.98
C PRO A 166 -14.89 2.91 5.32
N GLU A 167 -16.06 3.24 5.88
CA GLU A 167 -16.56 2.50 7.03
C GLU A 167 -16.48 1.01 6.70
N ASN A 168 -16.09 0.21 7.69
CA ASN A 168 -16.14 -1.25 7.65
C ASN A 168 -15.05 -1.99 6.85
N ILE A 169 -13.95 -1.31 6.53
CA ILE A 169 -12.76 -1.89 5.90
C ILE A 169 -11.54 -1.45 6.71
N LEU A 170 -10.63 -2.36 7.03
CA LEU A 170 -9.34 -2.08 7.64
C LEU A 170 -8.21 -2.70 6.82
N SER A 171 -7.04 -2.06 6.78
CA SER A 171 -5.83 -2.75 6.30
C SER A 171 -5.41 -3.80 7.33
N LEU A 172 -4.66 -4.82 6.90
CA LEU A 172 -4.17 -5.84 7.84
C LEU A 172 -3.28 -5.25 8.94
N GLU A 173 -2.45 -4.27 8.59
CA GLU A 173 -1.54 -3.60 9.52
C GLU A 173 -2.32 -2.85 10.61
N ASP A 174 -3.39 -2.17 10.22
CA ASP A 174 -4.25 -1.44 11.16
C ASP A 174 -5.01 -2.36 12.09
N TRP A 175 -5.59 -3.42 11.53
CA TRP A 175 -6.27 -4.43 12.31
C TRP A 175 -5.31 -5.06 13.33
N TRP A 176 -4.06 -5.38 12.93
CA TRP A 176 -3.05 -5.92 13.84
C TRP A 176 -2.65 -4.91 14.93
N ASN A 177 -2.47 -3.64 14.57
CA ASN A 177 -2.11 -2.59 15.52
C ASN A 177 -3.19 -2.37 16.59
N GLU A 178 -4.46 -2.52 16.23
CA GLU A 178 -5.57 -2.49 17.19
C GLU A 178 -5.59 -3.76 18.06
N TRP A 179 -5.46 -4.93 17.42
CA TRP A 179 -5.53 -6.23 18.12
C TRP A 179 -4.37 -6.45 19.10
N CYS A 180 -3.13 -6.09 18.74
CA CYS A 180 -1.96 -6.39 19.57
C CYS A 180 -1.92 -5.56 20.87
N GLN A 181 -2.61 -4.41 20.91
CA GLN A 181 -2.62 -3.49 22.05
C GLN A 181 -3.55 -3.89 23.20
N VAL A 182 -4.29 -5.00 23.07
CA VAL A 182 -5.16 -5.53 24.14
C VAL A 182 -4.38 -6.00 25.38
N THR A 183 -3.06 -6.14 25.29
CA THR A 183 -2.17 -6.47 26.40
C THR A 183 -1.07 -5.42 26.58
N ARG A 184 -0.42 -5.43 27.75
CA ARG A 184 0.76 -4.61 28.04
C ARG A 184 1.86 -5.53 28.60
N PRO A 185 3.03 -5.62 27.94
CA PRO A 185 3.39 -5.04 26.63
C PRO A 185 2.52 -5.59 25.47
N PRO A 186 2.41 -4.87 24.33
CA PRO A 186 1.65 -5.34 23.17
C PRO A 186 2.10 -6.71 22.67
N LEU A 187 1.17 -7.49 22.13
CA LEU A 187 1.45 -8.82 21.57
C LEU A 187 2.39 -8.72 20.36
N VAL A 188 3.31 -9.67 20.23
CA VAL A 188 4.26 -9.74 19.11
C VAL A 188 3.94 -10.91 18.18
N SER A 189 4.29 -10.79 16.90
CA SER A 189 4.05 -11.83 15.87
C SER A 189 4.61 -13.19 16.28
N ASP A 190 5.82 -13.22 16.85
CA ASP A 190 6.50 -14.45 17.26
C ASP A 190 5.69 -15.27 18.27
N LEU A 191 4.93 -14.60 19.15
CA LEU A 191 4.06 -15.26 20.12
C LEU A 191 2.95 -16.05 19.40
N VAL A 192 2.34 -15.44 18.38
CA VAL A 192 1.22 -16.02 17.63
C VAL A 192 1.66 -17.19 16.74
N LEU A 193 2.90 -17.15 16.25
CA LEU A 193 3.50 -18.19 15.41
C LEU A 193 4.02 -19.41 16.21
N GLY A 194 4.12 -19.31 17.54
CA GLY A 194 4.77 -20.31 18.38
C GLY A 194 4.22 -21.72 18.18
N GLY A 195 5.07 -22.66 17.78
CA GLY A 195 4.71 -24.06 17.55
C GLY A 195 3.86 -24.33 16.30
N ARG A 196 3.63 -23.34 15.43
CA ARG A 196 2.72 -23.41 14.27
C ARG A 196 3.44 -23.31 12.92
N LYS A 197 4.61 -23.93 12.82
CA LYS A 197 5.49 -23.83 11.64
C LYS A 197 4.87 -24.46 10.40
N GLU A 198 4.21 -25.61 10.54
CA GLU A 198 3.58 -26.31 9.42
C GLU A 198 2.43 -25.49 8.82
N GLU A 199 1.59 -24.91 9.68
CA GLU A 199 0.47 -24.05 9.27
C GLU A 199 0.98 -22.75 8.63
N SER A 200 2.07 -22.20 9.15
CA SER A 200 2.71 -21.02 8.57
C SER A 200 3.19 -21.28 7.14
N GLU A 201 3.84 -22.44 6.90
CA GLU A 201 4.28 -22.81 5.55
C GLU A 201 3.10 -23.08 4.61
N LYS A 202 2.00 -23.67 5.08
CA LYS A 202 0.77 -23.82 4.28
C LYS A 202 0.22 -22.47 3.82
N ILE A 203 0.15 -21.48 4.71
CA ILE A 203 -0.29 -20.11 4.35
C ILE A 203 0.68 -19.47 3.36
N LYS A 204 2.00 -19.57 3.59
CA LYS A 204 3.01 -19.00 2.67
C LYS A 204 2.92 -19.60 1.27
N ASN A 205 2.69 -20.90 1.16
CA ASN A 205 2.51 -21.56 -0.13
C ASN A 205 1.22 -21.08 -0.81
N TRP A 206 0.11 -21.06 -0.09
CA TRP A 206 -1.18 -20.56 -0.59
C TRP A 206 -1.09 -19.12 -1.11
N LEU A 207 -0.40 -18.23 -0.39
CA LEU A 207 -0.18 -16.84 -0.82
C LEU A 207 0.55 -16.72 -2.18
N LYS A 208 1.37 -17.72 -2.54
CA LYS A 208 2.15 -17.77 -3.79
C LYS A 208 1.41 -18.47 -4.94
N GLU A 209 0.31 -19.15 -4.65
CA GLU A 209 -0.53 -19.82 -5.64
C GLU A 209 -1.47 -18.85 -6.35
N THR A 210 -2.20 -19.35 -7.35
CA THR A 210 -3.29 -18.60 -7.98
C THR A 210 -4.37 -18.26 -6.94
N PRO A 211 -5.08 -17.13 -7.11
CA PRO A 211 -6.20 -16.75 -6.25
C PRO A 211 -7.10 -17.92 -5.90
N SER A 212 -7.32 -18.13 -4.60
CA SER A 212 -8.18 -19.20 -4.09
C SER A 212 -8.69 -18.87 -2.70
N LEU A 213 -9.50 -19.75 -2.14
CA LEU A 213 -10.06 -19.61 -0.79
C LEU A 213 -9.31 -20.53 0.19
N LEU A 214 -8.92 -19.98 1.33
CA LEU A 214 -8.31 -20.72 2.44
C LEU A 214 -9.09 -20.48 3.72
N SER A 215 -9.61 -21.55 4.31
CA SER A 215 -10.25 -21.50 5.62
C SER A 215 -9.28 -21.88 6.73
N VAL A 216 -9.20 -21.06 7.78
CA VAL A 216 -8.35 -21.31 8.95
C VAL A 216 -9.17 -21.19 10.21
N GLN A 217 -9.19 -22.26 11.01
CA GLN A 217 -9.89 -22.31 12.29
C GLN A 217 -8.90 -22.14 13.44
N ALA A 218 -9.21 -21.20 14.33
CA ALA A 218 -8.52 -20.97 15.59
C ALA A 218 -9.52 -21.03 16.76
N LEU A 219 -9.10 -20.64 17.98
CA LEU A 219 -10.03 -20.56 19.12
C LEU A 219 -11.02 -19.40 18.96
N ALA A 220 -10.60 -18.33 18.28
CA ALA A 220 -11.42 -17.19 17.90
C ALA A 220 -11.11 -16.78 16.46
N LYS A 221 -12.08 -16.15 15.77
CA LYS A 221 -11.86 -15.60 14.42
C LYS A 221 -10.65 -14.66 14.40
N ASP A 222 -10.56 -13.77 15.38
CA ASP A 222 -9.46 -12.80 15.51
C ASP A 222 -8.10 -13.49 15.66
N GLU A 223 -8.02 -14.64 16.33
CA GLU A 223 -6.76 -15.39 16.43
C GLU A 223 -6.31 -15.90 15.05
N ALA A 224 -7.23 -16.33 14.19
CA ALA A 224 -6.90 -16.73 12.83
C ALA A 224 -6.38 -15.55 11.99
N ILE A 225 -6.98 -14.36 12.14
CA ILE A 225 -6.53 -13.12 11.47
C ILE A 225 -5.16 -12.69 11.99
N ALA A 226 -4.95 -12.76 13.31
CA ALA A 226 -3.66 -12.49 13.94
C ALA A 226 -2.57 -13.46 13.44
N PHE A 227 -2.91 -14.73 13.26
CA PHE A 227 -1.99 -15.73 12.71
C PHE A 227 -1.59 -15.41 11.27
N LEU A 228 -2.55 -15.08 10.39
CA LEU A 228 -2.24 -14.64 9.02
C LEU A 228 -1.34 -13.38 9.03
N SER A 229 -1.66 -12.40 9.89
CA SER A 229 -0.89 -11.17 10.05
C SER A 229 0.56 -11.48 10.42
N ALA A 230 0.76 -12.34 11.42
CA ALA A 230 2.08 -12.75 11.86
C ALA A 230 2.87 -13.50 10.78
N VAL A 231 2.21 -14.35 9.98
CA VAL A 231 2.84 -15.02 8.83
C VAL A 231 3.30 -14.01 7.78
N ILE A 232 2.48 -13.00 7.46
CA ILE A 232 2.82 -11.95 6.49
C ILE A 232 3.97 -11.08 7.00
N PHE A 233 3.96 -10.69 8.29
CA PHE A 233 5.06 -9.90 8.88
C PHE A 233 6.39 -10.64 8.93
N ALA A 234 6.37 -11.98 8.94
CA ALA A 234 7.57 -12.81 8.91
C ALA A 234 8.14 -13.03 7.48
N LEU A 235 7.50 -12.48 6.44
CA LEU A 235 8.01 -12.55 5.07
C LEU A 235 9.19 -11.60 4.83
N PRO A 236 10.03 -11.85 3.80
CA PRO A 236 11.03 -10.88 3.34
C PRO A 236 10.40 -9.52 3.03
N GLU A 237 11.13 -8.41 3.27
CA GLU A 237 10.59 -7.04 3.22
C GLU A 237 9.75 -6.74 1.97
N ASN A 238 10.25 -7.09 0.78
CA ASN A 238 9.53 -6.86 -0.47
C ASN A 238 8.22 -7.67 -0.59
N GLU A 239 8.21 -8.92 -0.13
CA GLU A 239 7.01 -9.77 -0.12
C GLU A 239 6.01 -9.29 0.94
N LYS A 240 6.50 -8.94 2.13
CA LYS A 240 5.70 -8.34 3.21
C LYS A 240 5.01 -7.07 2.74
N GLU A 241 5.75 -6.11 2.17
CA GLU A 241 5.19 -4.87 1.62
C GLU A 241 4.14 -5.17 0.54
N TYR A 242 4.40 -6.13 -0.35
CA TYR A 242 3.49 -6.53 -1.42
C TYR A 242 2.15 -7.09 -0.90
N PHE A 243 2.17 -7.97 0.11
CA PHE A 243 0.93 -8.53 0.66
C PHE A 243 0.19 -7.52 1.54
N LEU A 244 0.91 -6.76 2.37
CA LEU A 244 0.29 -5.70 3.18
C LEU A 244 -0.40 -4.65 2.30
N SER A 245 0.21 -4.27 1.17
CA SER A 245 -0.38 -3.37 0.18
C SER A 245 -1.52 -4.00 -0.61
N LYS A 246 -2.07 -5.15 -0.22
CA LYS A 246 -3.19 -5.80 -0.93
C LYS A 246 -4.18 -6.47 0.02
N THR A 247 -3.96 -6.39 1.34
CA THR A 247 -4.74 -7.13 2.33
C THR A 247 -5.75 -6.26 3.06
N PHE A 248 -7.01 -6.70 3.07
CA PHE A 248 -8.10 -6.02 3.76
C PHE A 248 -8.88 -6.94 4.67
N VAL A 249 -9.15 -6.47 5.89
CA VAL A 249 -10.17 -7.02 6.80
C VAL A 249 -11.47 -6.27 6.53
N VAL A 250 -12.54 -7.00 6.22
CA VAL A 250 -13.81 -6.43 5.75
C VAL A 250 -14.94 -6.93 6.63
N ASP A 251 -15.62 -6.03 7.32
CA ASP A 251 -16.58 -6.44 8.35
C ASP A 251 -18.00 -6.69 7.87
N ASN A 252 -18.35 -6.27 6.66
CA ASN A 252 -19.69 -6.49 6.10
C ASN A 252 -19.71 -6.77 4.60
N GLN A 253 -20.85 -7.34 4.17
CA GLN A 253 -21.06 -7.76 2.79
C GLN A 253 -21.07 -6.61 1.77
N ASN A 254 -21.57 -5.44 2.16
CA ASN A 254 -21.68 -4.30 1.23
C ASN A 254 -20.29 -3.80 0.86
N SER A 255 -19.43 -3.60 1.87
CA SER A 255 -18.03 -3.24 1.70
C SER A 255 -17.25 -4.33 0.96
N PHE A 256 -17.56 -5.62 1.22
CA PHE A 256 -16.95 -6.73 0.50
C PHE A 256 -17.30 -6.75 -0.99
N ARG A 257 -18.59 -6.64 -1.33
CA ARG A 257 -19.03 -6.55 -2.74
C ARG A 257 -18.46 -5.30 -3.42
N HIS A 258 -18.39 -4.20 -2.70
CA HIS A 258 -17.84 -2.96 -3.20
C HIS A 258 -16.36 -3.11 -3.58
N ILE A 259 -15.53 -3.67 -2.69
CA ILE A 259 -14.09 -3.82 -2.96
C ILE A 259 -13.82 -4.82 -4.08
N THR A 260 -14.54 -5.94 -4.13
CA THR A 260 -14.38 -6.97 -5.18
C THR A 260 -14.91 -6.53 -6.54
N THR A 261 -15.89 -5.62 -6.59
CA THR A 261 -16.36 -5.04 -7.87
C THR A 261 -15.42 -3.97 -8.39
N THR A 262 -14.78 -3.22 -7.49
CA THR A 262 -13.97 -2.05 -7.83
C THR A 262 -12.53 -2.44 -8.16
N CYS A 263 -11.93 -3.32 -7.36
CA CYS A 263 -10.56 -3.77 -7.57
C CYS A 263 -10.61 -5.02 -8.45
N LYS A 264 -10.09 -4.93 -9.68
CA LYS A 264 -10.35 -5.97 -10.68
C LYS A 264 -9.78 -7.35 -10.31
N ASN A 265 -8.62 -7.42 -9.63
CA ASN A 265 -7.95 -8.70 -9.34
C ASN A 265 -6.89 -8.56 -8.22
N GLY A 266 -6.54 -9.68 -7.58
CA GLY A 266 -5.27 -9.84 -6.86
C GLY A 266 -5.23 -9.25 -5.45
N LEU A 267 -6.38 -9.08 -4.80
CA LEU A 267 -6.44 -8.71 -3.37
C LEU A 267 -6.33 -9.94 -2.48
N LEU A 268 -5.96 -9.73 -1.21
CA LEU A 268 -6.14 -10.68 -0.12
C LEU A 268 -7.27 -10.16 0.80
N LEU A 269 -8.40 -10.86 0.86
CA LEU A 269 -9.59 -10.41 1.57
C LEU A 269 -9.90 -11.30 2.76
N ILE A 270 -10.23 -10.68 3.89
CA ILE A 270 -10.53 -11.32 5.17
C ILE A 270 -11.93 -10.88 5.61
N PRO A 271 -13.00 -11.57 5.19
CA PRO A 271 -14.35 -11.26 5.65
C PRO A 271 -14.54 -11.69 7.11
N THR A 272 -15.09 -10.81 7.96
CA THR A 272 -15.43 -11.15 9.35
C THR A 272 -16.93 -11.32 9.60
N PHE A 273 -17.77 -10.93 8.63
CA PHE A 273 -19.21 -11.19 8.60
C PHE A 273 -19.55 -12.69 8.44
N GLU A 274 -20.80 -13.06 8.71
CA GLU A 274 -21.22 -14.45 8.80
C GLU A 274 -21.55 -15.10 7.46
N GLU A 275 -22.08 -14.34 6.50
CA GLU A 275 -22.58 -14.88 5.23
C GLU A 275 -21.45 -15.09 4.21
N ILE A 276 -20.72 -16.20 4.37
CA ILE A 276 -19.55 -16.53 3.54
C ILE A 276 -19.93 -17.03 2.13
N ASP A 277 -21.20 -17.41 1.88
CA ASP A 277 -21.63 -17.93 0.57
C ASP A 277 -21.33 -16.99 -0.59
N ILE A 278 -21.46 -15.67 -0.36
CA ILE A 278 -21.18 -14.66 -1.38
C ILE A 278 -19.69 -14.58 -1.74
N VAL A 279 -18.83 -15.03 -0.84
CA VAL A 279 -17.38 -14.87 -0.90
C VAL A 279 -16.76 -15.85 -1.89
N HIS A 280 -17.32 -17.07 -1.97
CA HIS A 280 -16.85 -18.12 -2.88
C HIS A 280 -16.82 -17.69 -4.35
N SER A 281 -17.77 -16.85 -4.79
CA SER A 281 -17.82 -16.38 -6.18
C SER A 281 -16.65 -15.49 -6.57
N TYR A 282 -15.88 -14.97 -5.62
CA TYR A 282 -14.76 -14.06 -5.86
C TYR A 282 -13.39 -14.72 -5.72
N SER A 283 -13.32 -15.99 -5.30
CA SER A 283 -12.05 -16.67 -5.02
C SER A 283 -11.23 -16.97 -6.26
N GLN A 284 -11.79 -16.81 -7.47
CA GLN A 284 -11.04 -16.94 -8.73
C GLN A 284 -10.23 -15.69 -9.08
N LEU A 285 -10.59 -14.54 -8.48
CA LEU A 285 -9.96 -13.24 -8.76
C LEU A 285 -9.14 -12.72 -7.58
N HIS A 286 -9.47 -13.13 -6.36
CA HIS A 286 -8.84 -12.68 -5.12
C HIS A 286 -8.49 -13.88 -4.24
N HIS A 287 -7.40 -13.75 -3.48
CA HIS A 287 -7.15 -14.64 -2.36
C HIS A 287 -8.12 -14.28 -1.24
N ILE A 288 -8.79 -15.29 -0.69
CA ILE A 288 -9.80 -15.09 0.35
C ILE A 288 -9.44 -15.96 1.54
N PHE A 289 -9.13 -15.32 2.66
CA PHE A 289 -8.85 -15.98 3.92
C PHE A 289 -10.08 -15.95 4.81
N ILE A 290 -10.66 -17.11 5.11
CA ILE A 290 -11.86 -17.24 5.94
C ILE A 290 -11.44 -17.57 7.38
N PRO A 291 -11.54 -16.61 8.33
CA PRO A 291 -11.28 -16.88 9.73
C PRO A 291 -12.47 -17.61 10.36
N LEU A 292 -12.20 -18.75 11.01
CA LEU A 292 -13.21 -19.59 11.66
C LEU A 292 -12.95 -19.73 13.16
N SER A 293 -14.03 -19.73 13.95
CA SER A 293 -14.04 -20.26 15.32
C SER A 293 -14.55 -21.72 15.32
N PRO A 294 -14.42 -22.46 16.44
CA PRO A 294 -14.87 -23.86 16.51
C PRO A 294 -16.38 -24.05 16.23
N ASP A 295 -17.18 -23.01 16.49
CA ASP A 295 -18.64 -23.03 16.30
C ASP A 295 -19.06 -22.91 14.82
N ASN A 296 -18.13 -22.54 13.93
CA ASN A 296 -18.40 -22.42 12.50
C ASN A 296 -18.33 -23.77 11.78
N THR A 297 -19.43 -24.15 11.15
CA THR A 297 -19.57 -25.39 10.37
C THR A 297 -19.42 -25.20 8.85
N VAL A 298 -19.10 -23.97 8.42
CA VAL A 298 -19.20 -23.51 7.01
C VAL A 298 -18.24 -24.23 6.06
N SER A 299 -17.00 -24.54 6.48
CA SER A 299 -16.04 -25.25 5.62
C SER A 299 -15.60 -26.59 6.20
N LYS A 300 -15.61 -27.64 5.36
CA LYS A 300 -15.06 -28.97 5.67
C LYS A 300 -13.55 -29.04 5.48
N GLU A 301 -13.01 -28.33 4.49
CA GLU A 301 -11.57 -28.22 4.26
C GLU A 301 -11.04 -26.95 4.93
N LYS A 302 -10.22 -27.13 5.97
CA LYS A 302 -9.67 -26.05 6.77
C LYS A 302 -8.36 -26.44 7.41
N ILE A 303 -7.50 -25.46 7.63
CA ILE A 303 -6.36 -25.59 8.53
C ILE A 303 -6.88 -25.36 9.94
N VAL A 304 -6.65 -26.30 10.86
CA VAL A 304 -6.99 -26.11 12.28
C VAL A 304 -5.70 -25.75 13.01
N LEU A 305 -5.64 -24.54 13.58
CA LEU A 305 -4.46 -24.11 14.30
C LEU A 305 -4.33 -24.91 15.61
N PRO A 306 -3.16 -25.54 15.86
CA PRO A 306 -2.90 -26.15 17.15
C PRO A 306 -2.77 -25.07 18.23
N LYS A 307 -2.85 -25.47 19.49
CA LYS A 307 -2.48 -24.58 20.60
C LYS A 307 -1.02 -24.15 20.44
N ILE A 308 -0.72 -22.92 20.83
CA ILE A 308 0.64 -22.40 20.84
C ILE A 308 1.51 -23.31 21.72
N ASP A 309 2.69 -23.66 21.24
CA ASP A 309 3.64 -24.46 22.01
C ASP A 309 4.00 -23.74 23.32
N ARG A 310 4.00 -24.49 24.43
CA ARG A 310 4.19 -23.89 25.76
C ARG A 310 5.58 -23.30 25.94
N GLU A 311 6.62 -23.97 25.44
CA GLU A 311 7.99 -23.50 25.60
C GLU A 311 8.25 -22.28 24.72
N GLU A 312 7.77 -22.30 23.47
CA GLU A 312 7.85 -21.14 22.58
C GLU A 312 7.04 -19.95 23.11
N PHE A 313 5.85 -20.19 23.69
CA PHE A 313 5.03 -19.16 24.33
C PHE A 313 5.78 -18.50 25.50
N ILE A 314 6.31 -19.29 26.44
CA ILE A 314 7.09 -18.77 27.58
C ILE A 314 8.31 -18.00 27.10
N SER A 315 9.05 -18.54 26.12
CA SER A 315 10.23 -17.89 25.54
C SER A 315 9.90 -16.52 24.95
N ASN A 316 8.79 -16.40 24.21
CA ASN A 316 8.37 -15.14 23.61
C ASN A 316 7.83 -14.15 24.64
N LEU A 317 7.14 -14.59 25.71
CA LEU A 317 6.77 -13.70 26.82
C LEU A 317 8.01 -13.11 27.53
N ILE A 318 9.06 -13.91 27.72
CA ILE A 318 10.32 -13.44 28.29
C ILE A 318 10.97 -12.38 27.38
N LYS A 319 10.98 -12.59 26.05
CA LYS A 319 11.47 -11.59 25.09
C LYS A 319 10.65 -10.29 25.11
N MET A 320 9.35 -10.38 25.41
CA MET A 320 8.48 -9.22 25.61
C MET A 320 8.78 -8.48 26.93
N GLY A 321 9.61 -9.04 27.81
CA GLY A 321 9.97 -8.45 29.11
C GLY A 321 9.08 -8.91 30.28
N ILE A 322 8.32 -9.98 30.10
CA ILE A 322 7.49 -10.58 31.15
C ILE A 322 8.31 -11.67 31.87
N SER A 323 8.24 -11.73 33.20
CA SER A 323 8.93 -12.76 33.99
C SER A 323 8.40 -14.16 33.69
N LYS A 324 9.23 -15.17 33.93
CA LYS A 324 8.87 -16.58 33.76
C LYS A 324 7.91 -17.11 34.85
N GLU A 325 7.95 -16.48 36.03
CA GLU A 325 7.07 -16.75 37.18
C GLU A 325 5.65 -16.23 36.93
#